data_AF-A0A1E4HKU3-F1
#
_entry.id   AF-A0A1E4HKU3-F1
#
_cell.length_a   1.000
_cell.length_b   1.000
_cell.length_c   1.000
_cell.angle_alpha   90.00
_cell.angle_beta   90.00
_cell.angle_gamma   90.00
#
_symmetry.space_group_name_H-M   'P 1'
#
loop_
_entity.id
_entity.type
_entity.pdbx_description
1 polymer ?
#
loop_
_entity_poly.entity_id
_entity_poly.type
_entity_poly.pdbx_seq_one_letter_code
_entity_poly.pdbx_strand_id
1 'polypeptide(L)'
;MPQVAPPTSRHGSALLRQAQEGLAEAAGLDDPLRRYPAAYLSALRAAAAVLAVRARPQPRRGATRNVWDLLAGVAPELGEWAAFFASCSATRAAAEAGIARLVSRRDADDLLRQAEQFVALVAADIPSR
;
A
#
# COMPACT_ATOMS: atom_id res chain seq x y z
N MET A 1 29.40 11.59 -14.43
CA MET A 1 29.41 10.40 -13.54
C MET A 1 27.97 10.00 -13.28
N PRO A 2 27.52 8.76 -13.58
CA PRO A 2 26.17 8.35 -13.23
C PRO A 2 26.12 8.19 -11.70
N GLN A 3 25.34 9.04 -11.04
CA GLN A 3 25.17 8.97 -9.60
C GLN A 3 24.33 7.74 -9.25
N VAL A 4 24.99 6.69 -8.76
CA VAL A 4 24.33 5.49 -8.26
C VAL A 4 23.41 5.90 -7.12
N ALA A 5 22.09 5.81 -7.34
CA ALA A 5 21.10 6.19 -6.34
C ALA A 5 21.28 5.33 -5.07
N PRO A 6 21.01 5.89 -3.86
CA PRO A 6 21.18 5.16 -2.61
C PRO A 6 20.30 3.89 -2.59
N PRO A 7 20.74 2.80 -1.94
CA PRO A 7 20.06 1.50 -1.99
C PRO A 7 18.58 1.56 -1.57
N THR A 8 18.21 2.48 -0.67
CA THR A 8 16.83 2.70 -0.22
C THR A 8 15.90 3.21 -1.32
N SER A 9 16.42 4.00 -2.28
CA SER A 9 15.64 4.46 -3.43
C SER A 9 15.29 3.33 -4.40
N ARG A 10 16.23 2.42 -4.68
CA ARG A 10 15.99 1.23 -5.51
C ARG A 10 14.97 0.29 -4.88
N HIS A 11 15.04 0.12 -3.56
CA HIS A 11 14.06 -0.69 -2.83
C HIS A 11 12.65 -0.08 -2.89
N GLY A 12 12.54 1.24 -2.72
CA GLY A 12 11.27 1.96 -2.89
C GLY A 12 10.67 1.80 -4.29
N SER A 13 11.48 2.00 -5.34
CA SER A 13 11.02 1.80 -6.73
C SER A 13 10.59 0.37 -7.01
N ALA A 14 11.29 -0.63 -6.46
CA ALA A 14 10.91 -2.04 -6.60
C ALA A 14 9.56 -2.35 -5.93
N LEU A 15 9.32 -1.81 -4.73
CA LEU A 15 8.04 -1.94 -4.03
C LEU A 15 6.89 -1.25 -4.78
N LEU A 16 7.14 -0.08 -5.35
CA LEU A 16 6.14 0.62 -6.17
C LEU A 16 5.76 -0.18 -7.42
N ARG A 17 6.75 -0.76 -8.12
CA ARG A 17 6.48 -1.64 -9.26
C ARG A 17 5.64 -2.85 -8.86
N GLN A 18 5.96 -3.50 -7.74
CA GLN A 18 5.17 -4.63 -7.23
C GLN A 18 3.75 -4.21 -6.81
N ALA A 19 3.55 -2.97 -6.36
CA ALA A 19 2.22 -2.44 -6.09
C ALA A 19 1.40 -2.30 -7.38
N GLN A 20 2.00 -1.76 -8.44
CA GLN A 20 1.34 -1.60 -9.75
C GLN A 20 0.99 -2.95 -10.39
N GLU A 21 1.93 -3.90 -10.37
CA GLU A 21 1.70 -5.28 -10.83
C GLU A 21 0.58 -5.95 -10.05
N GLY A 22 0.59 -5.81 -8.72
CA GLY A 22 -0.46 -6.36 -7.86
C GLY A 22 -1.84 -5.74 -8.09
N LEU A 23 -1.95 -4.47 -8.47
CA LEU A 23 -3.22 -3.86 -8.86
C LEU A 23 -3.75 -4.44 -10.18
N ALA A 24 -2.87 -4.61 -11.17
CA ALA A 24 -3.25 -5.22 -12.44
C ALA A 24 -3.73 -6.67 -12.25
N GLU A 25 -3.06 -7.43 -11.39
CA GLU A 25 -3.51 -8.77 -10.99
C GLU A 25 -4.86 -8.71 -10.26
N ALA A 26 -5.02 -7.81 -9.29
CA ALA A 26 -6.26 -7.67 -8.53
C ALA A 26 -7.46 -7.31 -9.41
N ALA A 27 -7.27 -6.46 -10.42
CA ALA A 27 -8.30 -6.09 -11.39
C ALA A 27 -8.80 -7.29 -12.20
N GLY A 28 -7.96 -8.31 -12.42
CA GLY A 28 -8.33 -9.54 -13.13
C GLY A 28 -9.01 -10.62 -12.27
N LEU A 29 -9.10 -10.44 -10.94
CA LEU A 29 -9.68 -11.44 -10.04
C LEU A 29 -11.19 -11.27 -9.94
N ASP A 30 -12.00 -12.24 -10.34
CA ASP A 30 -13.48 -12.15 -10.22
C ASP A 30 -14.02 -12.33 -8.79
N ASP A 31 -13.28 -13.08 -7.95
CA ASP A 31 -13.67 -13.39 -6.57
C ASP A 31 -13.37 -12.20 -5.63
N PRO A 32 -14.40 -11.58 -5.00
CA PRO A 32 -14.20 -10.46 -4.07
C PRO A 32 -13.28 -10.81 -2.89
N LEU A 33 -13.29 -12.07 -2.42
CA LEU A 33 -12.45 -12.53 -1.31
C LEU A 33 -10.97 -12.59 -1.66
N ARG A 34 -10.64 -12.66 -2.96
CA ARG A 34 -9.26 -12.60 -3.46
C ARG A 34 -8.90 -11.20 -3.91
N ARG A 35 -9.82 -10.50 -4.58
CA ARG A 35 -9.64 -9.13 -5.08
C ARG A 35 -9.35 -8.15 -3.95
N TYR A 36 -10.12 -8.21 -2.86
CA TYR A 36 -9.99 -7.26 -1.74
C TYR A 36 -8.61 -7.34 -1.05
N PRO A 37 -8.11 -8.51 -0.60
CA PRO A 37 -6.75 -8.62 -0.06
C PRO A 37 -5.65 -8.25 -1.05
N ALA A 38 -5.81 -8.59 -2.34
CA ALA A 38 -4.82 -8.27 -3.37
C ALA A 38 -4.69 -6.75 -3.60
N ALA A 39 -5.81 -6.03 -3.69
CA ALA A 39 -5.82 -4.57 -3.76
C ALA A 39 -5.21 -3.94 -2.50
N TYR A 40 -5.57 -4.44 -1.32
CA TYR A 40 -5.02 -3.98 -0.04
C TYR A 40 -3.50 -4.16 0.06
N LEU A 41 -3.00 -5.33 -0.35
CA LEU A 41 -1.57 -5.63 -0.33
C LEU A 41 -0.78 -4.73 -1.29
N SER A 42 -1.38 -4.39 -2.43
CA SER A 42 -0.79 -3.46 -3.38
C SER A 42 -0.65 -2.05 -2.77
N ALA A 43 -1.69 -1.57 -2.07
CA ALA A 43 -1.60 -0.33 -1.30
C ALA A 43 -0.53 -0.39 -0.19
N LEU A 44 -0.43 -1.51 0.56
CA LEU A 44 0.62 -1.70 1.57
C LEU A 44 2.04 -1.57 0.96
N ARG A 45 2.26 -2.14 -0.23
CA ARG A 45 3.55 -2.05 -0.93
C ARG A 45 3.87 -0.62 -1.35
N ALA A 46 2.89 0.15 -1.82
CA ALA A 46 3.10 1.57 -2.12
C ALA A 46 3.40 2.39 -0.86
N ALA A 47 2.71 2.15 0.26
CA ALA A 47 3.04 2.78 1.54
C ALA A 47 4.48 2.44 1.99
N ALA A 48 4.88 1.17 1.87
CA ALA A 48 6.24 0.72 2.16
C ALA A 48 7.27 1.38 1.22
N ALA A 49 6.93 1.64 -0.04
CA ALA A 49 7.79 2.37 -0.97
C ALA A 49 8.06 3.81 -0.49
N VAL A 50 7.03 4.52 -0.05
CA VAL A 50 7.17 5.86 0.55
C VAL A 50 8.07 5.80 1.78
N LEU A 51 7.84 4.85 2.68
CA LEU A 51 8.67 4.67 3.87
C LEU A 51 10.12 4.34 3.52
N ALA A 52 10.38 3.50 2.52
CA ALA A 52 11.73 3.20 2.07
C ALA A 52 12.44 4.46 1.53
N VAL A 53 11.74 5.32 0.78
CA VAL A 53 12.36 6.53 0.22
C VAL A 53 12.55 7.63 1.28
N ARG A 54 11.59 7.80 2.18
CA ARG A 54 11.51 8.97 3.07
C ARG A 54 11.92 8.71 4.51
N ALA A 55 11.80 7.47 5.02
CA ALA A 55 12.09 7.20 6.43
C ALA A 55 13.60 7.29 6.70
N ARG A 56 13.95 8.08 7.71
CA ARG A 56 15.32 8.08 8.27
C ARG A 56 15.52 6.81 9.12
N PRO A 57 16.66 6.10 9.00
CA PRO A 57 17.01 5.02 9.91
C PRO A 57 17.28 5.62 11.30
N GLN A 58 16.25 5.66 12.15
CA GLN A 58 16.39 5.98 13.56
C GLN A 58 16.49 4.66 14.35
N PRO A 59 17.40 4.54 15.34
CA PRO A 59 17.36 3.42 16.27
C PRO A 59 16.06 3.51 17.09
N ARG A 60 15.09 2.64 16.81
CA ARG A 60 13.77 2.70 17.47
C ARG A 60 13.62 1.59 18.49
N ARG A 61 13.46 1.98 19.76
CA ARG A 61 12.90 1.18 20.85
C ARG A 61 11.38 1.39 20.89
N GLY A 62 10.63 0.29 20.93
CA GLY A 62 9.29 0.22 21.51
C GLY A 62 8.15 0.91 20.76
N ALA A 63 7.68 0.30 19.66
CA ALA A 63 6.25 0.17 19.32
C ALA A 63 6.13 -0.54 17.95
N THR A 64 5.32 -1.60 17.88
CA THR A 64 4.81 -2.17 16.63
C THR A 64 3.82 -1.17 16.02
N ARG A 65 4.31 -0.04 15.49
CA ARG A 65 3.45 0.86 14.72
C ARG A 65 3.09 0.16 13.41
N ASN A 66 1.80 0.12 13.10
CA ASN A 66 1.30 -0.37 11.82
C ASN A 66 1.92 0.50 10.70
N VAL A 67 2.12 -0.06 9.50
CA VAL A 67 2.70 0.67 8.37
C VAL A 67 1.95 1.97 8.08
N TRP A 68 0.64 1.98 8.32
CA TRP A 68 -0.22 3.15 8.15
C TRP A 68 0.07 4.26 9.18
N ASP A 69 0.30 3.91 10.44
CA ASP A 69 0.69 4.89 11.47
C ASP A 69 2.06 5.50 11.16
N LEU A 70 2.98 4.69 10.64
CA LEU A 70 4.29 5.16 10.20
C LEU A 70 4.17 6.06 8.98
N LEU A 71 3.32 5.71 8.02
CA LEU A 71 3.07 6.51 6.81
C LEU A 71 2.54 7.89 7.20
N ALA A 72 1.52 7.97 8.04
CA ALA A 72 0.94 9.24 8.48
C ALA A 72 1.98 10.14 9.19
N GLY A 73 2.96 9.55 9.89
CA GLY A 73 4.05 10.29 10.51
C GLY A 73 5.14 10.77 9.56
N VAL A 74 5.41 10.06 8.46
CA VAL A 74 6.50 10.36 7.50
C VAL A 74 6.00 11.13 6.28
N ALA A 75 4.74 10.97 5.91
CA ALA A 75 4.05 11.64 4.82
C ALA A 75 2.64 12.06 5.28
N PRO A 76 2.53 13.13 6.09
CA PRO A 76 1.25 13.60 6.61
C PRO A 76 0.21 13.93 5.53
N GLU A 77 0.66 14.33 4.34
CA GLU A 77 -0.19 14.55 3.16
C GLU A 77 -0.89 13.27 2.67
N LEU A 78 -0.38 12.09 3.06
CA LEU A 78 -1.02 10.78 2.84
C LEU A 78 -1.77 10.28 4.09
N GLY A 79 -1.95 11.12 5.11
CA GLY A 79 -2.55 10.74 6.39
C GLY A 79 -4.00 10.26 6.26
N GLU A 80 -4.80 10.89 5.40
CA GLU A 80 -6.17 10.46 5.13
C GLU A 80 -6.21 9.07 4.48
N TRP A 81 -5.30 8.81 3.54
CA TRP A 81 -5.13 7.49 2.94
C TRP A 81 -4.72 6.45 3.96
N ALA A 82 -3.78 6.78 4.86
CA ALA A 82 -3.35 5.90 5.93
C ALA A 82 -4.52 5.52 6.86
N ALA A 83 -5.34 6.50 7.27
CA ALA A 83 -6.51 6.26 8.11
C ALA A 83 -7.56 5.39 7.39
N PHE A 84 -7.82 5.68 6.10
CA PHE A 84 -8.73 4.88 5.27
C PHE A 84 -8.29 3.42 5.21
N PHE A 85 -7.05 3.13 4.80
CA PHE A 85 -6.59 1.75 4.69
C PHE A 85 -6.47 1.06 6.06
N ALA A 86 -6.11 1.78 7.13
CA ALA A 86 -6.15 1.22 8.47
C ALA A 86 -7.56 0.71 8.83
N SER A 87 -8.61 1.48 8.50
CA SER A 87 -10.01 1.08 8.72
C SER A 87 -10.42 -0.18 7.92
N CYS A 88 -9.83 -0.38 6.74
CA CYS A 88 -10.05 -1.53 5.87
C CYS A 88 -9.39 -2.84 6.35
N SER A 89 -8.51 -2.79 7.37
CA SER A 89 -7.71 -3.94 7.83
C SER A 89 -8.56 -5.10 8.33
N ALA A 90 -9.64 -4.82 9.06
CA ALA A 90 -10.51 -5.85 9.61
C ALA A 90 -11.25 -6.61 8.50
N THR A 91 -11.76 -5.88 7.50
CA THR A 91 -12.39 -6.46 6.31
C THR A 91 -11.40 -7.31 5.51
N ARG A 92 -10.15 -6.84 5.36
CA ARG A 92 -9.08 -7.64 4.72
C ARG A 92 -8.82 -8.94 5.46
N ALA A 93 -8.73 -8.90 6.80
CA ALA A 93 -8.54 -10.11 7.61
C ALA A 93 -9.73 -11.08 7.50
N ALA A 94 -10.96 -10.57 7.47
CA ALA A 94 -12.16 -11.38 7.25
C ALA A 94 -12.17 -12.04 5.85
N ALA A 95 -11.72 -11.30 4.83
CA ALA A 95 -11.60 -11.81 3.47
C ALA A 95 -10.61 -12.98 3.39
N GLU A 96 -9.42 -12.83 3.99
CA GLU A 96 -8.39 -13.87 4.04
C GLU A 96 -8.84 -15.11 4.82
N ALA A 97 -9.69 -14.92 5.84
CA ALA A 97 -10.34 -16.00 6.56
C ALA A 97 -11.49 -16.68 5.79
N GLY A 98 -11.79 -16.23 4.56
CA GLY A 98 -12.84 -16.81 3.72
C GLY A 98 -14.26 -16.46 4.15
N ILE A 99 -14.46 -15.40 4.94
CA ILE A 99 -15.77 -15.02 5.46
C ILE A 99 -16.55 -14.24 4.39
N ALA A 100 -17.09 -14.97 3.41
CA ALA A 100 -17.77 -14.46 2.21
C ALA A 100 -18.84 -13.38 2.47
N ARG A 101 -19.58 -13.50 3.59
CA ARG A 101 -20.68 -12.56 3.92
C ARG A 101 -20.22 -11.14 4.28
N LEU A 102 -18.93 -10.94 4.54
CA LEU A 102 -18.40 -9.65 5.02
C LEU A 102 -17.70 -8.83 3.93
N VAL A 103 -17.57 -9.37 2.71
CA VAL A 103 -16.92 -8.68 1.59
C VAL A 103 -17.78 -8.81 0.35
N SER A 104 -18.48 -7.74 0.00
CA SER A 104 -19.23 -7.68 -1.24
C SER A 104 -18.31 -7.39 -2.44
N ARG A 105 -18.80 -7.68 -3.64
CA ARG A 105 -18.14 -7.26 -4.89
C ARG A 105 -17.92 -5.74 -4.92
N ARG A 106 -18.88 -4.97 -4.40
CA ARG A 106 -18.79 -3.52 -4.32
C ARG A 106 -17.65 -3.09 -3.39
N ASP A 107 -17.49 -3.72 -2.22
CA ASP A 107 -16.40 -3.39 -1.30
C ASP A 107 -15.03 -3.66 -1.95
N ALA A 108 -14.91 -4.76 -2.70
CA ALA A 108 -13.70 -5.09 -3.43
C ALA A 108 -13.40 -4.12 -4.58
N ASP A 109 -14.43 -3.71 -5.34
CA ASP A 109 -14.30 -2.73 -6.43
C ASP A 109 -13.96 -1.34 -5.91
N ASP A 110 -14.58 -0.93 -4.78
CA ASP A 110 -14.32 0.33 -4.11
C ASP A 110 -12.88 0.35 -3.57
N LEU A 111 -12.45 -0.71 -2.89
CA LEU A 111 -11.08 -0.80 -2.40
C LEU A 111 -10.06 -0.78 -3.55
N LEU A 112 -10.32 -1.51 -4.64
CA LEU A 112 -9.44 -1.52 -5.81
C LEU A 112 -9.24 -0.11 -6.37
N ARG A 113 -10.33 0.64 -6.59
CA ARG A 113 -10.27 2.02 -7.09
C ARG A 113 -9.54 2.96 -6.12
N GLN A 114 -9.74 2.79 -4.82
CA GLN A 114 -9.03 3.57 -3.80
C GLN A 114 -7.52 3.23 -3.79
N ALA A 115 -7.18 1.95 -3.95
CA ALA A 115 -5.79 1.51 -4.06
C ALA A 115 -5.11 2.03 -5.34
N GLU A 116 -5.80 2.02 -6.48
CA GLU A 116 -5.30 2.62 -7.73
C GLU A 116 -4.99 4.11 -7.59
N GLN A 117 -5.92 4.88 -7.01
CA GLN A 117 -5.71 6.31 -6.76
C GLN A 117 -4.53 6.55 -5.83
N PHE A 118 -4.44 5.80 -4.73
CA PHE A 118 -3.33 5.91 -3.79
C PHE A 118 -1.98 5.57 -4.43
N VAL A 119 -1.90 4.46 -5.18
CA VAL A 119 -0.67 4.06 -5.88
C VAL A 119 -0.26 5.09 -6.93
N ALA A 120 -1.22 5.69 -7.65
CA ALA A 120 -0.93 6.77 -8.60
C ALA A 120 -0.36 8.01 -7.90
N LEU A 121 -0.91 8.41 -6.75
CA LEU A 121 -0.38 9.51 -5.95
C LEU A 121 1.05 9.23 -5.46
N VAL A 122 1.29 8.02 -4.94
CA VAL A 122 2.63 7.60 -4.51
C VAL A 122 3.61 7.56 -5.69
N ALA A 123 3.17 7.11 -6.86
CA ALA A 123 4.01 7.08 -8.05
C ALA A 123 4.38 8.48 -8.56
N ALA A 124 3.48 9.45 -8.42
CA ALA A 124 3.78 10.85 -8.71
C ALA A 124 4.76 11.46 -7.68
N ASP A 125 4.73 10.96 -6.44
CA ASP A 125 5.60 11.43 -5.35
C ASP A 125 7.02 10.83 -5.40
N ILE A 126 7.15 9.56 -5.78
CA ILE A 126 8.45 8.88 -5.86
C ILE A 126 9.08 9.19 -7.23
N PRO A 127 10.24 9.89 -7.27
CA PRO A 127 10.87 10.24 -8.53
C PRO A 127 11.23 8.98 -9.33
N SER A 128 10.63 8.83 -10.50
CA SER A 128 11.04 7.85 -11.52
C SER A 128 12.34 8.39 -12.14
N ARG A 129 13.48 7.86 -11.71
CA ARG A 129 14.78 8.15 -12.35
C ARG A 129 15.03 7.19 -13.50
#